data_AF-A0A949P3A2-F1
#
_entry.id   AF-A0A949P3A2-F1
#
_cell.length_a   1.000
_cell.length_b   1.000
_cell.length_c   1.000
_cell.angle_alpha   90.00
_cell.angle_beta   90.00
_cell.angle_gamma   90.00
#
_symmetry.space_group_name_H-M   'P 1'
#
loop_
_entity.id
_entity.type
_entity.pdbx_description
1 polymer ?
#
loop_
_entity_poly.entity_id
_entity_poly.type
_entity_poly.pdbx_seq_one_letter_code
_entity_poly.pdbx_strand_id
1 'polypeptide(L)'
;MGCVFGLTSLAWVFRKDLIISSFSLPGWSRFLPHPSYIDDGTIAIAAAVILFLIPTRNMEHYQSIIDASIIPKLPWHIILPFGSGFALATGFAESGLSSFIGQQFLGLKDVPPMLQIGILTFSVVFLTEVTSNAATAEMLLPLMASTASVIHPHPLASYAAGGNGRLHGIYDARGNTTQRHCIWLRPLKN
;
A
#
# COMPACT_ATOMS: atom_id res chain seq x y z
N MET A 1 25.52 -0.69 0.97
CA MET A 1 24.12 -0.59 0.49
C MET A 1 23.56 -1.92 0.00
N GLY A 2 24.15 -2.54 -1.04
CA GLY A 2 23.59 -3.76 -1.66
C GLY A 2 23.39 -4.95 -0.71
N CYS A 3 24.31 -5.18 0.24
CA CYS A 3 24.16 -6.28 1.20
C CYS A 3 23.00 -6.07 2.17
N VAL A 4 22.75 -4.83 2.62
CA VAL A 4 21.61 -4.53 3.51
C VAL A 4 20.30 -4.67 2.76
N PHE A 5 20.23 -4.16 1.52
CA PHE A 5 19.06 -4.33 0.66
C PHE A 5 18.77 -5.81 0.37
N GLY A 6 19.80 -6.60 0.05
CA GLY A 6 19.67 -8.03 -0.19
C GLY A 6 19.20 -8.80 1.04
N LEU A 7 19.77 -8.50 2.22
CA LEU A 7 19.34 -9.11 3.48
C LEU A 7 17.89 -8.75 3.83
N THR A 8 17.49 -7.49 3.67
CA THR A 8 16.10 -7.06 3.91
C THR A 8 15.13 -7.70 2.92
N SER A 9 15.50 -7.80 1.64
CA SER A 9 14.68 -8.46 0.62
C SER A 9 14.50 -9.95 0.90
N LEU A 10 15.56 -10.66 1.28
CA LEU A 10 15.49 -12.05 1.71
C LEU A 10 14.64 -12.20 2.99
N ALA A 11 14.78 -11.27 3.94
CA ALA A 11 13.95 -11.27 5.15
C ALA A 11 12.46 -11.10 4.81
N TRP A 12 12.08 -10.29 3.82
CA TRP A 12 10.68 -10.22 3.39
C TRP A 12 10.20 -11.50 2.71
N VAL A 13 10.97 -12.05 1.76
CA VAL A 13 10.56 -13.24 0.99
C VAL A 13 10.42 -14.47 1.88
N PHE A 14 11.33 -14.68 2.82
CA PHE A 14 11.34 -15.83 3.72
C PHE A 14 10.58 -15.59 5.04
N ARG A 15 9.80 -14.50 5.15
CA ARG A 15 9.02 -14.19 6.37
C ARG A 15 8.01 -15.29 6.70
N LYS A 16 7.18 -15.66 5.71
CA LYS A 16 6.10 -16.66 5.84
C LYS A 16 6.52 -17.98 5.18
N ASP A 17 5.89 -19.06 5.63
CA ASP A 17 6.14 -20.39 5.07
C ASP A 17 5.82 -20.38 3.56
N LEU A 18 6.83 -20.70 2.75
CA LEU A 18 6.67 -20.82 1.30
C LEU A 18 6.24 -22.25 0.99
N ILE A 19 4.97 -22.41 0.65
CA ILE A 19 4.38 -23.71 0.30
C ILE A 19 4.44 -23.86 -1.23
N ILE A 20 5.49 -24.49 -1.73
CA ILE A 20 5.63 -24.79 -3.16
C ILE A 20 5.35 -26.27 -3.36
N SER A 21 4.08 -26.62 -3.56
CA SER A 21 3.47 -27.90 -4.01
C SER A 21 3.88 -29.23 -3.33
N SER A 22 5.13 -29.43 -2.92
CA SER A 22 5.67 -30.62 -2.25
C SER A 22 6.80 -30.31 -1.25
N PHE A 23 7.21 -29.03 -1.11
CA PHE A 23 8.23 -28.60 -0.15
C PHE A 23 7.72 -27.38 0.62
N SER A 24 7.63 -27.49 1.95
CA SER A 24 7.37 -26.35 2.85
C SER A 24 8.70 -25.86 3.37
N LEU A 25 9.19 -24.71 2.87
CA LEU A 25 10.30 -24.03 3.54
C LEU A 25 9.73 -23.30 4.77
N PRO A 26 10.15 -23.65 6.00
CA PRO A 26 9.74 -22.92 7.18
C PRO A 26 10.30 -21.49 7.11
N GLY A 27 9.42 -20.51 7.21
CA GLY A 27 9.78 -19.10 7.27
C GLY A 27 10.55 -18.80 8.56
N TRP A 28 11.45 -17.81 8.51
CA TRP A 28 12.28 -17.48 9.66
C TRP A 28 11.48 -16.92 10.83
N SER A 29 10.25 -16.43 10.58
CA SER A 29 9.32 -15.97 11.62
C SER A 29 9.06 -17.02 12.70
N ARG A 30 9.15 -18.33 12.37
CA ARG A 30 8.95 -19.44 13.30
C ARG A 30 10.08 -19.62 14.33
N PHE A 31 11.27 -19.07 14.07
CA PHE A 31 12.37 -19.11 15.04
C PHE A 31 12.20 -18.10 16.18
N LEU A 32 11.22 -17.19 16.07
CA LEU A 32 10.92 -16.20 17.10
C LEU A 32 9.75 -16.65 17.98
N PRO A 33 9.74 -16.28 19.28
CA PRO A 33 8.72 -16.75 20.23
C PRO A 33 7.27 -16.38 19.87
N HIS A 34 7.08 -15.31 19.09
CA HIS A 34 5.76 -14.82 18.69
C HIS A 34 5.72 -14.46 17.19
N PRO A 35 5.53 -15.43 16.29
CA PRO A 35 5.50 -15.21 14.83
C PRO A 35 4.34 -14.30 14.39
N SER A 36 3.27 -14.20 15.18
CA SER A 36 2.07 -13.41 14.86
C SER A 36 2.26 -11.89 14.89
N TYR A 37 3.28 -11.38 15.60
CA TYR A 37 3.58 -9.94 15.65
C TYR A 37 4.56 -9.48 14.56
N ILE A 38 4.97 -10.40 13.67
CA ILE A 38 5.98 -10.13 12.64
C ILE A 38 5.28 -9.83 11.31
N ASP A 39 4.98 -8.55 11.10
CA ASP A 39 4.43 -8.05 9.86
C ASP A 39 5.49 -7.44 8.94
N ASP A 40 5.11 -7.20 7.68
CA ASP A 40 5.98 -6.58 6.69
C ASP A 40 6.44 -5.19 7.15
N GLY A 41 5.62 -4.49 7.95
CA GLY A 41 5.96 -3.24 8.62
C GLY A 41 7.03 -3.40 9.70
N THR A 42 6.99 -4.47 10.50
CA THR A 42 8.02 -4.75 11.51
C THR A 42 9.40 -4.95 10.87
N ILE A 43 9.45 -5.66 9.73
CA ILE A 43 10.68 -5.85 8.94
C ILE A 43 11.17 -4.54 8.36
N ALA A 44 10.26 -3.71 7.82
CA ALA A 44 10.60 -2.40 7.27
C ALA A 44 11.22 -1.47 8.32
N ILE A 45 10.62 -1.39 9.53
CA ILE A 45 11.13 -0.58 10.63
C ILE A 45 12.47 -1.13 11.13
N ALA A 46 12.61 -2.45 11.31
CA ALA A 46 13.86 -3.07 11.72
C ALA A 46 14.99 -2.80 10.71
N ALA A 47 14.72 -2.92 9.42
CA ALA A 47 15.68 -2.60 8.37
C ALA A 47 16.06 -1.11 8.37
N ALA A 48 15.11 -0.20 8.59
CA ALA A 48 15.38 1.23 8.69
C ALA A 48 16.29 1.56 9.90
N VAL A 49 16.05 0.93 11.06
CA VAL A 49 16.88 1.09 12.26
C VAL A 49 18.29 0.56 12.02
N ILE A 50 18.44 -0.62 11.41
CA ILE A 50 19.73 -1.19 11.04
C ILE A 50 20.50 -0.25 10.10
N LEU A 51 19.78 0.35 9.13
CA LEU A 51 20.36 1.27 8.16
C LEU A 51 20.79 2.60 8.80
N PHE A 52 20.14 3.02 9.88
CA PHE A 52 20.52 4.17 10.69
C PHE A 52 21.76 3.89 11.56
N LEU A 53 21.92 2.65 12.02
CA LEU A 53 23.03 2.20 12.87
C LEU A 53 24.33 1.91 12.11
N ILE A 54 24.26 1.59 10.81
CA ILE A 54 25.45 1.30 9.99
C ILE A 54 26.03 2.61 9.42
N PRO A 55 27.24 3.04 9.85
CA PRO A 55 27.89 4.24 9.31
C PRO A 55 28.41 4.04 7.89
N THR A 56 28.47 5.11 7.09
CA THR A 56 29.07 5.05 5.74
C THR A 56 30.60 4.90 5.81
N ARG A 57 31.15 4.18 4.84
CA ARG A 57 32.57 3.81 4.75
C ARG A 57 33.43 4.93 4.13
N ASN A 58 33.04 6.19 4.32
CA ASN A 58 33.76 7.34 3.79
C ASN A 58 34.56 8.02 4.92
N MET A 59 35.88 8.05 4.80
CA MET A 59 36.78 8.42 5.91
C MET A 59 36.84 9.93 6.19
N GLU A 60 36.38 10.77 5.25
CA GLU A 60 36.37 12.23 5.43
C GLU A 60 35.05 12.78 6.02
N HIS A 61 33.94 12.04 5.93
CA HIS A 61 32.64 12.42 6.48
C HIS A 61 31.92 11.18 7.01
N TYR A 62 31.91 11.04 8.34
CA TYR A 62 31.24 9.96 9.06
C TYR A 62 29.73 10.21 9.11
N GLN A 63 29.04 10.06 7.98
CA GLN A 63 27.58 10.16 7.93
C GLN A 63 26.95 8.77 8.04
N SER A 64 25.76 8.67 8.63
CA SER A 64 25.00 7.41 8.54
C SER A 64 24.49 7.22 7.10
N ILE A 65 24.19 5.98 6.71
CA ILE A 65 23.61 5.69 5.38
C ILE A 65 22.29 6.44 5.19
N ILE A 66 21.49 6.50 6.25
CA ILE A 66 20.32 7.37 6.35
C ILE A 66 20.61 8.39 7.43
N ASP A 67 20.66 9.66 7.04
CA ASP A 67 20.83 10.76 7.99
C ASP A 67 19.50 11.22 8.58
N ALA A 68 19.52 11.73 9.82
CA ALA A 68 18.35 12.25 10.51
C ALA A 68 17.64 13.38 9.73
N SER A 69 18.34 14.04 8.80
CA SER A 69 17.75 15.02 7.87
C SER A 69 16.65 14.45 6.95
N ILE A 70 16.47 13.13 6.85
CA ILE A 70 15.35 12.52 6.15
C ILE A 70 14.02 12.64 6.92
N ILE A 71 14.07 12.68 8.26
CA ILE A 71 12.91 12.67 9.15
C ILE A 71 11.94 13.84 8.83
N PRO A 72 12.38 15.09 8.68
CA PRO A 72 11.48 16.19 8.30
C PRO A 72 10.96 16.09 6.87
N LYS A 73 11.55 15.26 6.00
CA LYS A 73 11.10 15.04 4.61
C LYS A 73 10.03 13.96 4.50
N LEU A 74 9.73 13.23 5.59
CA LEU A 74 8.66 12.24 5.60
C LEU A 74 7.29 12.92 5.49
N PRO A 75 6.31 12.30 4.81
CA PRO A 75 4.98 12.85 4.66
C PRO A 75 4.14 12.67 5.94
N TRP A 76 4.48 13.41 7.00
CA TRP A 76 3.80 13.37 8.29
C TRP A 76 2.29 13.67 8.21
N HIS A 77 1.92 14.55 7.27
CA HIS A 77 0.52 14.91 6.97
C HIS A 77 -0.33 13.72 6.51
N ILE A 78 0.29 12.63 6.04
CA ILE A 78 -0.41 11.40 5.64
C ILE A 78 -0.33 10.35 6.76
N ILE A 79 0.87 10.15 7.31
CA ILE A 79 1.12 9.06 8.27
C ILE A 79 0.34 9.29 9.58
N LEU A 80 0.28 10.53 10.08
CA LEU A 80 -0.37 10.84 11.36
C LEU A 80 -1.91 10.67 11.30
N PRO A 81 -2.65 11.16 10.28
CA PRO A 81 -4.09 10.92 10.19
C PRO A 81 -4.49 9.45 10.01
N PHE A 82 -3.71 8.66 9.26
CA PHE A 82 -3.98 7.22 9.18
C PHE A 82 -3.77 6.55 10.54
N GLY A 83 -2.68 6.87 11.24
CA GLY A 83 -2.42 6.34 12.58
C GLY A 83 -3.50 6.70 13.59
N SER A 84 -3.95 7.96 13.61
CA SER A 84 -5.00 8.40 14.52
C SER A 84 -6.36 7.77 14.19
N GLY A 85 -6.67 7.56 12.91
CA GLY A 85 -7.88 6.85 12.48
C GLY A 85 -7.94 5.40 12.99
N PHE A 86 -6.83 4.66 12.87
CA PHE A 86 -6.76 3.28 13.39
C PHE A 86 -6.82 3.23 14.92
N ALA A 87 -6.14 4.17 15.59
CA ALA A 87 -6.19 4.29 17.04
C ALA A 87 -7.60 4.63 17.55
N LEU A 88 -8.29 5.57 16.89
CA LEU A 88 -9.67 5.94 17.23
C LEU A 88 -10.65 4.80 16.94
N ALA A 89 -10.52 4.11 15.80
CA ALA A 89 -11.37 2.97 15.48
C ALA A 89 -11.25 1.86 16.53
N THR A 90 -10.02 1.54 16.94
CA THR A 90 -9.75 0.56 18.01
C THR A 90 -10.27 1.06 19.35
N GLY A 91 -10.04 2.34 19.69
CA GLY A 91 -10.53 2.95 20.92
C GLY A 91 -12.05 2.97 21.03
N PHE A 92 -12.77 3.19 19.93
CA PHE A 92 -14.25 3.12 19.91
C PHE A 92 -14.77 1.69 20.05
N ALA A 93 -14.05 0.70 19.52
CA ALA A 93 -14.37 -0.70 19.70
C ALA A 93 -14.13 -1.16 21.16
N GLU A 94 -12.97 -0.83 21.74
CA GLU A 94 -12.60 -1.21 23.10
C GLU A 94 -13.42 -0.48 24.17
N SER A 95 -13.74 0.80 23.96
CA SER A 95 -14.60 1.57 24.88
C SER A 95 -16.08 1.17 24.82
N GLY A 96 -16.50 0.38 23.82
CA GLY A 96 -17.90 0.08 23.57
C GLY A 96 -18.74 1.27 23.08
N LEU A 97 -18.09 2.41 22.79
CA LEU A 97 -18.76 3.62 22.33
C LEU A 97 -19.53 3.39 21.02
N SER A 98 -18.97 2.58 20.11
CA SER A 98 -19.64 2.19 18.88
C SER A 98 -20.97 1.47 19.13
N SER A 99 -21.00 0.59 20.13
CA SER A 99 -22.23 -0.13 20.51
C SER A 99 -23.24 0.80 21.17
N PHE A 100 -22.78 1.70 22.04
CA PHE A 100 -23.64 2.67 22.71
C PHE A 100 -24.33 3.60 21.71
N ILE A 101 -23.57 4.17 20.77
CA ILE A 101 -24.11 5.02 19.71
C ILE A 101 -25.06 4.22 18.81
N GLY A 102 -24.69 2.99 18.43
CA GLY A 102 -25.54 2.11 17.62
C GLY A 102 -26.92 1.84 18.24
N GLN A 103 -26.99 1.72 19.57
CA GLN A 103 -28.28 1.56 20.27
C GLN A 103 -29.16 2.82 20.18
N GLN A 104 -28.58 4.01 20.20
CA GLN A 104 -29.34 5.26 20.03
C GLN A 104 -29.95 5.36 18.63
N PHE A 105 -29.27 4.82 17.61
CA PHE A 105 -29.79 4.76 16.24
C PHE A 105 -30.95 3.77 16.04
N LEU A 106 -31.22 2.86 16.99
CA LEU A 106 -32.39 1.98 16.92
C LEU A 106 -33.72 2.76 16.95
N GLY A 107 -33.73 3.95 17.53
CA GLY A 107 -34.90 4.86 17.51
C GLY A 107 -35.25 5.39 16.12
N LEU A 108 -34.35 5.27 15.14
CA LEU A 108 -34.58 5.66 13.74
C LEU A 108 -35.11 4.51 12.87
N LYS A 109 -35.40 3.32 13.44
CA LYS A 109 -35.83 2.15 12.64
C LYS A 109 -37.11 2.40 11.85
N ASP A 110 -38.00 3.25 12.37
CA ASP A 110 -39.32 3.49 11.79
C ASP A 110 -39.28 4.57 10.67
N VAL A 111 -38.10 5.15 10.42
CA VAL A 111 -37.88 6.14 9.35
C VAL A 111 -37.62 5.43 8.01
N PRO A 112 -38.22 5.90 6.88
CA PRO A 112 -37.95 5.33 5.57
C PRO A 112 -36.45 5.36 5.20
N PRO A 113 -35.89 4.29 4.60
CA PRO A 113 -34.45 4.18 4.33
C PRO A 113 -33.92 5.27 3.39
N MET A 114 -34.75 5.76 2.47
CA MET A 114 -34.39 6.86 1.56
C MET A 114 -34.08 8.15 2.32
N LEU A 115 -34.82 8.44 3.39
CA LEU A 115 -34.63 9.64 4.21
C LEU A 115 -33.38 9.50 5.08
N GLN A 116 -33.10 8.30 5.60
CA GLN A 116 -31.87 8.03 6.35
C GLN A 116 -30.62 8.28 5.51
N ILE A 117 -30.59 7.78 4.27
CA ILE A 117 -29.48 8.01 3.33
C ILE A 117 -29.36 9.49 2.98
N GLY A 118 -30.48 10.18 2.76
CA GLY A 118 -30.51 11.61 2.48
C GLY A 118 -29.89 12.45 3.60
N ILE A 119 -30.31 12.21 4.85
CA ILE A 119 -29.77 12.90 6.03
C ILE A 119 -28.29 12.59 6.19
N LEU A 120 -27.88 11.32 6.12
CA LEU A 120 -26.48 10.91 6.25
C LEU A 120 -25.59 11.58 5.19
N THR A 121 -26.01 11.52 3.93
CA THR A 121 -25.26 12.10 2.80
C THR A 121 -25.16 13.61 2.96
N PHE A 122 -26.27 14.27 3.31
CA PHE A 122 -26.28 15.71 3.57
C PHE A 122 -25.35 16.09 4.71
N SER A 123 -25.39 15.38 5.85
CA SER A 123 -24.51 15.62 6.99
C SER A 123 -23.04 15.44 6.63
N VAL A 124 -22.69 14.38 5.89
CA VAL A 124 -21.32 14.13 5.44
C VAL A 124 -20.86 15.23 4.49
N VAL A 125 -21.65 15.57 3.45
CA VAL A 125 -21.31 16.63 2.48
C VAL A 125 -21.16 17.98 3.18
N PHE A 126 -22.08 18.33 4.07
CA PHE A 126 -22.01 19.56 4.86
C PHE A 126 -20.74 19.60 5.74
N LEU A 127 -20.40 18.50 6.40
CA LEU A 127 -19.17 18.40 7.19
C LEU A 127 -17.91 18.50 6.32
N THR A 128 -17.99 18.03 5.06
CA THR A 128 -16.90 18.11 4.08
C THR A 128 -16.73 19.52 3.51
N GLU A 129 -17.76 20.35 3.54
CA GLU A 129 -17.67 21.79 3.23
C GLU A 129 -17.04 22.59 4.37
N VAL A 130 -17.33 22.21 5.62
CA VAL A 130 -16.75 22.84 6.82
C VAL A 130 -15.28 22.41 7.02
N THR A 131 -14.94 21.21 6.57
CA THR A 131 -13.56 20.71 6.59
C THR A 131 -12.84 21.23 5.34
N SER A 132 -11.72 21.92 5.50
CA SER A 132 -10.97 22.49 4.36
C SER A 132 -10.73 21.43 3.28
N ASN A 133 -11.39 21.58 2.12
CA ASN A 133 -11.30 20.70 0.95
C ASN A 133 -9.84 20.45 0.50
N ALA A 134 -8.91 21.33 0.89
CA ALA A 134 -7.48 21.14 0.71
C ALA A 134 -6.92 19.92 1.46
N ALA A 135 -7.37 19.65 2.69
CA ALA A 135 -6.94 18.48 3.46
C ALA A 135 -7.44 17.18 2.80
N THR A 136 -8.68 17.20 2.29
CA THR A 136 -9.24 16.08 1.53
C THR A 136 -8.46 15.82 0.24
N ALA A 137 -8.07 16.88 -0.48
CA ALA A 137 -7.28 16.78 -1.71
C ALA A 137 -5.87 16.20 -1.46
N GLU A 138 -5.18 16.63 -0.39
CA GLU A 138 -3.87 16.10 -0.01
C GLU A 138 -3.93 14.62 0.40
N MET A 139 -5.02 14.19 1.04
CA MET A 139 -5.26 12.78 1.37
C MET A 139 -5.66 11.93 0.15
N LEU A 140 -6.39 12.51 -0.81
CA LEU A 140 -6.87 11.83 -2.01
C LEU A 140 -5.74 11.59 -3.03
N LEU A 141 -4.78 12.51 -3.19
CA LEU A 141 -3.66 12.36 -4.13
C LEU A 141 -2.89 11.03 -4.01
N PRO A 142 -2.42 10.60 -2.82
CA PRO A 142 -1.71 9.32 -2.68
C PRO A 142 -2.65 8.12 -2.88
N LEU A 143 -3.91 8.22 -2.47
CA LEU A 143 -4.91 7.18 -2.71
C LEU A 143 -5.15 7.00 -4.22
N MET A 144 -5.30 8.10 -4.96
CA MET A 144 -5.44 8.08 -6.41
C MET A 144 -4.17 7.55 -7.08
N ALA A 145 -2.98 7.90 -6.60
CA ALA A 145 -1.72 7.34 -7.12
C ALA A 145 -1.64 5.82 -6.92
N SER A 146 -2.08 5.30 -5.78
CA SER A 146 -2.10 3.86 -5.51
C SER A 146 -3.13 3.11 -6.37
N THR A 147 -4.32 3.69 -6.57
CA THR A 147 -5.42 3.08 -7.34
C THR A 147 -5.29 3.28 -8.85
N ALA A 148 -4.59 4.32 -9.32
CA ALA A 148 -4.30 4.54 -10.74
C ALA A 148 -3.50 3.38 -11.35
N SER A 149 -2.62 2.76 -10.57
CA SER A 149 -1.86 1.56 -10.97
C SER A 149 -2.75 0.33 -11.23
N VAL A 150 -3.97 0.33 -10.67
CA VAL A 150 -4.95 -0.76 -10.77
C VAL A 150 -5.97 -0.50 -11.89
N ILE A 151 -6.37 0.76 -12.08
CA ILE A 151 -7.44 1.15 -13.02
C ILE A 151 -6.92 1.32 -14.45
N HIS A 152 -5.68 1.78 -14.63
CA HIS A 152 -5.01 1.83 -15.92
C HIS A 152 -3.79 0.91 -15.93
N PRO A 153 -3.94 -0.38 -16.27
CA PRO A 153 -2.80 -1.22 -16.56
C PRO A 153 -2.11 -0.68 -17.83
N HIS A 154 -1.12 0.19 -17.66
CA HIS A 154 -0.22 0.55 -18.75
C HIS A 154 0.33 -0.77 -19.30
N PRO A 155 0.21 -1.06 -20.61
CA PRO A 155 0.46 -2.40 -21.15
C PRO A 155 1.85 -2.94 -20.81
N LEU A 156 2.85 -2.08 -20.58
CA LEU A 156 4.20 -2.47 -20.16
C LEU A 156 4.25 -3.09 -18.74
N ALA A 157 3.36 -2.69 -17.82
CA ALA A 157 3.30 -3.21 -16.45
C ALA A 157 2.60 -4.57 -16.38
N SER A 158 1.59 -4.80 -17.23
CA SER A 158 0.93 -6.11 -17.33
C SER A 158 1.77 -7.16 -18.05
N TYR A 159 2.61 -6.78 -19.04
CA TYR A 159 3.58 -7.71 -19.64
C TYR A 159 4.69 -8.13 -18.66
N ALA A 160 5.09 -7.26 -17.72
CA ALA A 160 6.05 -7.61 -16.67
C ALA A 160 5.43 -8.50 -15.56
N ALA A 161 4.15 -8.29 -15.22
CA ALA A 161 3.42 -9.10 -14.24
C ALA A 161 2.87 -10.43 -14.83
N GLY A 162 2.75 -10.54 -16.15
CA GLY A 162 2.30 -11.74 -16.88
C GLY A 162 3.42 -12.71 -17.25
N GLY A 163 4.66 -12.50 -16.79
CA GLY A 163 5.82 -13.33 -17.09
C GLY A 163 5.87 -14.70 -16.39
N ASN A 164 4.74 -15.20 -15.86
CA ASN A 164 4.64 -16.57 -15.40
C ASN A 164 3.25 -17.16 -15.71
N GLY A 165 3.16 -17.84 -16.84
CA GLY A 165 2.05 -18.71 -17.18
C GLY A 165 1.39 -18.36 -18.51
N ARG A 166 1.64 -19.24 -19.50
CA ARG A 166 0.91 -19.40 -20.77
C ARG A 166 1.45 -18.63 -21.98
N LEU A 167 2.67 -18.98 -22.39
CA LEU A 167 3.07 -18.97 -23.80
C LEU A 167 2.39 -20.13 -24.56
N HIS A 168 1.05 -20.18 -24.55
CA HIS A 168 0.29 -21.17 -25.31
C HIS A 168 -0.87 -20.44 -25.99
N GLY A 169 -0.63 -19.97 -27.22
CA GLY A 169 -1.71 -19.43 -28.04
C GLY A 169 -1.37 -18.43 -29.15
N ILE A 170 -0.11 -18.20 -29.54
CA ILE A 170 0.20 -17.34 -30.70
C ILE A 170 1.26 -17.92 -31.64
N TYR A 171 1.24 -19.23 -31.84
CA TYR A 171 1.89 -19.87 -32.98
C TYR A 171 0.80 -20.52 -33.83
N ASP A 172 0.47 -19.90 -34.97
CA ASP A 172 -0.10 -20.66 -36.07
C ASP A 172 0.95 -21.68 -36.52
N ALA A 173 0.55 -22.90 -36.87
CA ALA A 173 1.40 -24.06 -37.18
C ALA A 173 2.26 -23.88 -38.45
N ARG A 174 2.46 -22.64 -38.91
CA ARG A 174 3.18 -22.25 -40.13
C ARG A 174 4.16 -21.08 -39.98
N GLY A 175 4.51 -20.69 -38.75
CA GLY A 175 5.74 -19.90 -38.49
C GLY A 175 5.90 -18.57 -39.24
N ASN A 176 4.82 -17.85 -39.57
CA ASN A 176 4.91 -16.57 -40.28
C ASN A 176 4.44 -15.39 -39.41
N THR A 177 5.31 -14.41 -39.23
CA THR A 177 5.07 -13.17 -38.48
C THR A 177 4.33 -12.15 -39.35
N THR A 178 3.01 -12.05 -39.23
CA THR A 178 2.26 -10.95 -39.88
C THR A 178 2.18 -9.74 -38.96
N GLN A 179 3.30 -9.02 -38.87
CA GLN A 179 3.37 -7.62 -38.41
C GLN A 179 2.88 -6.71 -39.53
N ARG A 180 1.57 -6.52 -39.69
CA ARG A 180 1.01 -5.40 -40.46
C ARG A 180 -0.30 -4.93 -39.83
N HIS A 181 -0.42 -3.61 -39.69
CA HIS A 181 -1.59 -2.84 -39.25
C HIS A 181 -1.68 -2.52 -37.74
N CYS A 182 -0.85 -1.57 -37.30
CA CYS A 182 -1.27 -0.55 -36.35
C CYS A 182 -0.74 0.81 -36.82
N ILE A 183 -1.68 1.71 -37.15
CA ILE A 183 -1.54 2.81 -38.11
C ILE A 183 -1.36 4.19 -37.42
N TRP A 184 -0.94 4.24 -36.16
CA TRP A 184 -1.12 5.42 -35.29
C TRP A 184 0.13 6.12 -34.75
N LEU A 185 1.32 5.91 -35.33
CA LEU A 185 2.50 6.72 -35.02
C LEU A 185 2.82 7.69 -36.16
N ARG A 186 2.17 8.86 -36.14
CA ARG A 186 2.63 10.05 -36.89
C ARG A 186 3.02 11.12 -35.86
N PRO A 187 4.31 11.46 -35.69
CA PRO A 187 4.74 12.53 -34.79
C PRO A 187 4.50 13.89 -35.44
N LEU A 188 3.78 14.78 -34.73
CA LEU A 188 3.67 16.20 -35.06
C LEU A 188 5.00 16.88 -34.73
N LYS A 189 5.73 17.31 -35.76
CA LYS A 189 6.80 18.30 -35.68
C LYS A 189 6.17 19.69 -35.86
N ASN A 190 6.36 20.57 -34.89
CA ASN A 190 6.73 21.97 -35.11
C ASN A 190 7.94 22.24 -34.21
#